data_AF-A0A7V9CQ56-F1
#
_entry.id   AF-A0A7V9CQ56-F1
#
_cell.length_a   1.000
_cell.length_b   1.000
_cell.length_c   1.000
_cell.angle_alpha   90.00
_cell.angle_beta   90.00
_cell.angle_gamma   90.00
#
_symmetry.space_group_name_H-M   'P 1'
#
loop_
_entity.id
_entity.type
_entity.pdbx_description
1 polymer ?
#
loop_
_entity_poly.entity_id
_entity_poly.type
_entity_poly.pdbx_seq_one_letter_code
_entity_poly.pdbx_strand_id
1 'polypeptide(L)' 'MEILPDLPTLSTDALRKLLRELEQREDEISYQRRILHGQIGILRSEFVARLQKGGERSLEVDVEKLSEILSSKGPLPPAP' A
#
# COMPACT_ATOMS: atom_id res chain seq x y z
N MET A 1 2.81 17.52 4.57
CA MET A 1 1.95 17.14 5.71
C MET A 1 0.90 18.21 5.80
N GLU A 2 -0.37 17.92 5.53
CA GLU A 2 -1.41 18.92 5.77
C GLU A 2 -1.55 19.12 7.27
N ILE A 3 -1.52 20.38 7.68
CA ILE A 3 -1.59 20.77 9.09
C ILE A 3 -3.07 20.74 9.46
N LEU A 4 -3.41 20.04 10.55
CA LEU A 4 -4.77 20.05 11.07
C LEU A 4 -5.17 21.50 11.44
N PRO A 5 -6.42 21.90 11.17
CA PRO A 5 -6.93 23.19 11.62
C PRO A 5 -6.97 23.25 13.16
N ASP A 6 -7.10 24.47 13.71
CA ASP A 6 -7.13 24.68 15.15
C ASP A 6 -8.39 24.08 15.79
N LEU A 7 -8.28 22.85 16.27
CA LEU A 7 -9.40 22.00 16.73
C LEU A 7 -10.27 22.64 17.83
N PRO A 8 -9.73 23.36 18.84
CA PRO A 8 -10.53 24.01 19.88
C PRO A 8 -11.49 25.08 19.35
N THR A 9 -11.25 25.61 18.14
CA THR A 9 -12.09 26.65 17.52
C THR A 9 -13.22 26.07 16.67
N LEU A 10 -13.23 24.75 16.43
CA LEU A 10 -14.23 24.09 15.60
C LEU A 10 -15.48 23.73 16.42
N SER A 11 -16.65 23.91 15.80
CA SER A 11 -17.89 23.34 16.34
C SER A 11 -17.88 21.81 16.21
N THR A 12 -18.71 21.14 17.01
CA THR A 12 -18.87 19.67 16.94
C THR A 12 -19.27 19.20 15.54
N ASP A 13 -20.12 19.95 14.84
CA ASP A 13 -20.54 19.61 13.47
C ASP A 13 -19.41 19.78 12.46
N ALA A 14 -18.60 20.83 12.59
CA ALA A 14 -17.42 21.04 11.77
C ALA A 14 -16.39 19.93 11.98
N LEU A 15 -16.16 19.51 13.23
CA LEU A 15 -15.27 18.39 13.55
C LEU A 15 -15.76 17.08 12.93
N ARG A 16 -17.07 16.79 13.03
CA ARG A 16 -17.68 15.60 12.41
C ARG A 16 -17.57 15.62 10.88
N LYS A 17 -17.69 16.80 10.27
CA LYS A 17 -17.51 16.95 8.81
C LYS A 17 -16.06 16.67 8.41
N LEU A 18 -15.10 17.28 9.12
CA LEU A 18 -13.69 17.07 8.87
C LEU A 18 -13.27 15.61 9.03
N LEU A 19 -13.78 14.93 10.07
CA LEU A 19 -13.51 13.50 10.28
C LEU A 19 -13.96 12.67 9.08
N ARG A 20 -15.23 12.84 8.64
CA ARG A 20 -15.76 12.10 7.48
C ARG A 20 -14.99 12.37 6.19
N GLU A 21 -14.55 13.62 5.98
CA GLU A 21 -13.75 13.98 4.81
C GLU A 21 -12.37 13.29 4.83
N LEU A 22 -11.74 13.23 6.00
CA LEU A 22 -10.45 12.55 6.16
C LEU A 22 -10.58 11.03 6.04
N GLU A 23 -11.62 10.42 6.59
CA GLU A 23 -11.92 8.99 6.44
C GLU A 23 -12.16 8.62 4.97
N GLN A 24 -13.00 9.39 4.26
CA GLN A 24 -13.25 9.17 2.84
C GLN A 24 -11.96 9.29 2.01
N ARG A 25 -11.11 10.28 2.30
CA ARG A 25 -9.83 10.46 1.61
C ARG A 25 -8.86 9.33 1.92
N GLU A 26 -8.84 8.82 3.16
CA GLU A 26 -8.05 7.65 3.54
C GLU A 26 -8.51 6.43 2.76
N ASP A 27 -9.82 6.17 2.68
CA ASP A 27 -10.39 5.04 1.94
C ASP A 27 -9.98 5.04 0.46
N GLU A 28 -10.01 6.21 -0.18
CA GLU A 28 -9.59 6.40 -1.57
C GLU A 28 -8.08 6.11 -1.75
N ILE A 29 -7.24 6.63 -0.87
CA ILE A 29 -5.79 6.37 -0.88
C ILE A 29 -5.53 4.88 -0.66
N SER A 30 -6.23 4.26 0.29
CA SER A 30 -6.13 2.84 0.60
C SER A 30 -6.59 1.97 -0.58
N TYR A 31 -7.63 2.38 -1.31
CA TYR A 31 -8.04 1.72 -2.54
C TYR A 31 -6.95 1.80 -3.62
N GLN A 32 -6.43 3.00 -3.90
CA GLN A 32 -5.34 3.18 -4.87
C GLN A 32 -4.09 2.38 -4.50
N ARG A 33 -3.73 2.35 -3.22
CA ARG A 33 -2.63 1.55 -2.70
C ARG A 33 -2.82 0.06 -2.98
N ARG A 34 -4.02 -0.48 -2.77
CA ARG A 34 -4.34 -1.89 -3.07
C ARG A 34 -4.20 -2.22 -4.55
N ILE A 35 -4.71 -1.35 -5.43
CA ILE A 35 -4.59 -1.53 -6.88
C ILE A 35 -3.13 -1.55 -7.32
N LEU A 36 -2.34 -0.56 -6.88
CA LEU A 36 -0.91 -0.49 -7.20
C LEU A 36 -0.15 -1.70 -6.67
N HIS A 37 -0.44 -2.15 -5.44
CA HIS A 37 0.15 -3.37 -4.89
C HIS A 37 -0.15 -4.60 -5.76
N GLY A 38 -1.39 -4.76 -6.25
CA GLY A 38 -1.76 -5.85 -7.16
C GLY A 38 -0.97 -5.81 -8.46
N GLN A 39 -0.86 -4.63 -9.09
CA GLN A 39 -0.09 -4.43 -10.32
C GLN A 39 1.40 -4.73 -10.12
N ILE A 40 1.99 -4.23 -9.03
CA ILE A 40 3.39 -4.52 -8.66
C ILE A 40 3.59 -6.01 -8.44
N GLY A 41 2.65 -6.68 -7.76
CA GLY A 41 2.69 -8.13 -7.54
C GLY A 41 2.77 -8.91 -8.85
N ILE A 42 1.89 -8.62 -9.81
CA ILE A 42 1.88 -9.28 -11.13
C ILE A 42 3.22 -9.09 -11.86
N LEU A 43 3.73 -7.85 -11.90
CA LEU A 43 5.00 -7.54 -12.57
C LEU A 43 6.18 -8.26 -11.92
N ARG A 44 6.21 -8.34 -10.59
CA ARG A 44 7.25 -9.08 -9.86
C ARG A 44 7.21 -10.58 -10.17
N SER A 45 6.02 -11.19 -10.20
CA SER A 45 5.88 -12.61 -10.56
C SER A 45 6.39 -12.90 -11.97
N GLU A 46 6.07 -12.04 -12.94
CA GLU A 46 6.55 -12.18 -14.30
C GLU A 46 8.08 -12.01 -14.39
N PHE A 47 8.65 -11.06 -13.66
CA PHE A 47 10.10 -10.87 -13.61
C PHE A 47 10.83 -12.13 -13.10
N VAL A 48 10.34 -12.72 -12.01
CA VAL A 48 10.87 -13.98 -11.46
C VAL A 48 10.74 -15.12 -12.48
N ALA A 49 9.58 -15.25 -13.13
CA ALA A 49 9.35 -16.30 -14.13
C ALA A 49 10.30 -16.19 -15.33
N ARG A 50 10.62 -14.97 -15.78
CA ARG A 50 11.60 -14.73 -16.86
C ARG A 50 13.01 -15.07 -16.42
N LEU A 51 13.39 -14.68 -15.21
CA LEU A 51 14.72 -14.93 -14.67
C LEU A 51 14.99 -16.43 -14.53
N GLN A 52 14.00 -17.21 -14.11
CA GLN A 52 14.09 -18.67 -14.03
C GLN A 52 14.19 -19.36 -15.40
N LYS A 53 13.57 -18.80 -16.45
CA LYS A 53 13.59 -19.36 -17.81
C LYS A 53 14.85 -18.99 -18.61
N GLY A 54 15.44 -17.83 -18.35
CA GLY A 54 16.60 -17.31 -19.08
C GLY A 54 17.94 -17.76 -18.52
N GLY A 55 18.08 -19.05 -18.18
CA GLY A 55 19.28 -19.61 -17.55
C GLY A 55 20.59 -19.06 -18.12
N GLU A 56 21.50 -18.71 -17.20
CA GLU A 56 22.86 -18.18 -17.36
C GLU A 56 23.00 -16.66 -17.17
N ARG A 57 23.60 -16.31 -16.01
CA ARG A 57 23.92 -14.97 -15.48
C ARG A 57 22.81 -14.24 -14.72
N SER A 58 22.03 -14.99 -13.94
CA SER A 58 21.18 -14.42 -12.89
C SER A 58 22.06 -13.84 -11.77
N LEU A 59 22.61 -12.65 -12.03
CA LEU A 59 23.38 -11.85 -11.07
C LEU A 59 22.51 -11.62 -9.84
N GLU A 60 22.83 -12.34 -8.76
CA GLU A 60 22.87 -11.81 -7.39
C GLU A 60 21.63 -11.04 -6.87
N VAL A 61 20.45 -11.26 -7.46
CA VAL A 61 19.20 -10.80 -6.88
C VAL A 61 18.69 -11.95 -6.02
N ASP A 62 18.97 -11.80 -4.74
CA ASP A 62 18.55 -12.69 -3.67
C ASP A 62 17.03 -12.86 -3.69
N VAL A 63 16.57 -13.95 -4.32
CA VAL A 63 15.15 -14.29 -4.49
C VAL A 63 14.51 -14.48 -3.11
N GLU A 64 15.28 -14.83 -2.07
CA GLU A 64 14.82 -14.95 -0.69
C GLU A 64 14.50 -13.57 -0.09
N LYS A 65 15.31 -12.53 -0.35
CA LYS A 65 14.96 -11.14 0.00
C LYS A 65 13.70 -10.64 -0.70
N LEU A 66 13.50 -11.01 -1.97
CA LEU A 66 12.27 -10.66 -2.67
C LEU A 66 11.05 -11.40 -2.10
N SER A 67 11.22 -12.66 -1.71
CA SER A 67 10.19 -13.44 -1.02
C SER A 67 9.85 -12.87 0.37
N GLU A 68 10.83 -12.36 1.13
CA GLU A 68 10.60 -11.65 2.40
C GLU A 68 9.88 -10.30 2.19
N ILE A 69 10.25 -9.53 1.17
CA ILE A 69 9.55 -8.28 0.80
C ILE A 69 8.10 -8.56 0.35
N LEU A 70 7.83 -9.75 -0.20
CA LEU A 70 6.49 -10.19 -0.60
C LEU A 70 5.69 -10.84 0.54
N SER A 71 6.38 -11.52 1.48
CA SER A 71 5.80 -12.21 2.64
C SER A 71 5.60 -11.30 3.85
N SER A 72 6.22 -10.12 3.87
CA SER A 72 5.85 -9.02 4.77
C SER A 72 4.45 -8.51 4.40
N LYS A 73 3.45 -9.31 4.77
CA LYS A 73 2.06 -8.93 4.93
C LYS A 73 2.00 -7.54 5.55
N GLY A 74 1.34 -6.60 4.89
CA GLY A 74 0.96 -5.36 5.52
C GLY A 74 -0.36 -4.83 4.97
N PRO A 75 -1.29 -4.39 5.83
CA PRO A 75 -1.81 -5.01 7.04
C PRO A 75 -3.01 -5.94 6.71
N LEU A 76 -3.36 -6.79 7.67
CA LEU A 76 -4.64 -7.52 7.73
C LEU A 76 -5.81 -6.53 7.58
N PRO A 77 -6.91 -6.86 6.88
CA PRO A 77 -8.11 -6.02 6.90
C PRO A 77 -8.56 -5.80 8.36
N PRO A 78 -9.07 -4.62 8.73
CA PRO A 78 -9.85 -4.53 9.96
C PRO A 78 -10.98 -5.57 9.85
N ALA A 79 -11.07 -6.43 10.88
CA ALA A 79 -12.15 -7.39 11.02
C ALA A 79 -13.52 -6.66 10.99
N PRO A 80 -14.61 -7.33 10.55
CA PRO A 80 -15.93 -6.71 10.38
C PRO A 80 -16.48 -6.08 11.67
#